data_AF-K1TMK9-F1
#
_entry.id   AF-K1TMK9-F1
#
_cell.length_a   1.000
_cell.length_b   1.000
_cell.length_c   1.000
_cell.angle_alpha   90.00
_cell.angle_beta   90.00
_cell.angle_gamma   90.00
#
_symmetry.space_group_name_H-M   'P 1'
#
loop_
_entity.id
_entity.type
_entity.pdbx_description
1 polymer ?
#
loop_
_entity_poly.entity_id
_entity_poly.type
_entity_poly.pdbx_seq_one_letter_code
_entity_poly.pdbx_strand_id
1 'polypeptide(L)' 'MGPVRSALQDSGLQIGQIDKVLMVGGSSRIPAVQDAVKKLIGKEPFKGINPDEC' A
#
# COMPACT_ATOMS: atom_id res chain seq x y z
N MET A 1 -4.29 -6.07 -9.22
CA MET A 1 -4.22 -6.15 -7.73
C MET A 1 -4.28 -7.60 -7.21
N GLY A 2 -3.87 -8.61 -8.00
CA GLY A 2 -3.86 -10.01 -7.54
C GLY A 2 -2.95 -10.25 -6.33
N PRO A 3 -1.66 -9.83 -6.39
CA PRO A 3 -0.71 -10.10 -5.30
C PRO A 3 -1.11 -9.47 -3.95
N VAL A 4 -1.69 -8.27 -3.96
CA VAL A 4 -2.10 -7.57 -2.73
C VAL A 4 -3.27 -8.29 -2.05
N ARG A 5 -4.23 -8.79 -2.82
CA ARG A 5 -5.38 -9.54 -2.28
C ARG A 5 -4.97 -10.91 -1.75
N SER A 6 -4.06 -11.59 -2.44
CA SER A 6 -3.48 -12.86 -1.97
C SER A 6 -2.73 -12.66 -0.66
N ALA A 7 -1.84 -11.65 -0.57
CA ALA A 7 -1.12 -11.35 0.67
C ALA A 7 -2.05 -11.03 1.85
N LEU A 8 -3.14 -10.28 1.60
CA LEU A 8 -4.19 -10.04 2.61
C LEU A 8 -4.85 -11.35 3.07
N GLN A 9 -5.24 -12.22 2.13
CA GLN A 9 -5.84 -13.52 2.43
C GLN A 9 -4.88 -14.41 3.23
N ASP A 10 -3.62 -14.49 2.82
CA ASP A 10 -2.59 -15.30 3.48
C ASP A 10 -2.28 -14.80 4.89
N SER A 11 -2.33 -13.47 5.11
CA SER A 11 -2.15 -12.86 6.42
C SER A 11 -3.34 -13.07 7.37
N GLY A 12 -4.51 -13.44 6.84
CA GLY A 12 -5.77 -13.51 7.60
C GLY A 12 -6.29 -12.15 8.09
N LEU A 13 -5.67 -11.04 7.67
CA LEU A 13 -6.05 -9.69 8.07
C LEU A 13 -7.12 -9.12 7.14
N GLN A 14 -8.08 -8.42 7.73
CA GLN A 14 -9.03 -7.60 7.00
C GLN A 14 -8.40 -6.23 6.67
N ILE A 15 -8.82 -5.63 5.56
CA ILE A 15 -8.35 -4.30 5.13
C ILE A 15 -8.47 -3.24 6.24
N GLY A 16 -9.54 -3.32 7.05
CA GLY A 16 -9.75 -2.40 8.18
C GLY A 16 -8.71 -2.50 9.30
N GLN A 17 -8.00 -3.63 9.40
CA GLN A 17 -6.96 -3.88 10.40
C GLN A 17 -5.58 -3.35 9.98
N ILE A 18 -5.43 -2.81 8.76
CA ILE A 18 -4.17 -2.21 8.32
C ILE A 18 -4.03 -0.82 8.92
N ASP A 19 -3.09 -0.60 9.84
CA ASP A 19 -2.91 0.71 10.47
C ASP A 19 -2.27 1.75 9.56
N LYS A 20 -1.21 1.35 8.82
CA LYS A 20 -0.42 2.24 7.96
C LYS A 20 -0.07 1.54 6.65
N VAL A 21 -0.06 2.31 5.57
CA VAL A 21 0.39 1.86 4.26
C VAL A 21 1.72 2.54 3.94
N LEU A 22 2.77 1.75 3.74
CA LEU A 22 4.09 2.22 3.36
C LEU A 22 4.31 1.91 1.87
N MET A 23 4.77 2.89 1.09
CA MET A 23 5.07 2.67 -0.32
C MET A 23 6.57 2.88 -0.56
N VAL A 24 7.21 1.87 -1.13
CA VAL A 24 8.67 1.80 -1.36
C VAL A 24 8.93 1.59 -2.86
N GLY A 25 10.05 2.12 -3.36
CA GLY A 25 10.49 2.07 -4.75
C GLY A 25 10.02 3.27 -5.60
N GLY A 26 10.81 3.64 -6.61
CA GLY A 26 10.58 4.86 -7.42
C GLY A 26 9.20 4.93 -8.12
N SER A 27 8.61 3.78 -8.48
CA SER A 27 7.28 3.73 -9.12
C SER A 27 6.14 4.08 -8.16
N SER A 28 6.37 4.06 -6.84
CA SER A 28 5.39 4.53 -5.84
C SER A 28 5.11 6.03 -5.91
N ARG A 29 5.98 6.80 -6.57
CA ARG A 29 5.83 8.25 -6.79
C ARG A 29 4.78 8.57 -7.86
N ILE A 30 4.34 7.58 -8.64
CA ILE A 30 3.32 7.75 -9.69
C ILE A 30 1.94 7.99 -9.04
N PRO A 31 1.25 9.11 -9.34
CA PRO A 31 -0.04 9.44 -8.73
C PRO A 31 -1.10 8.36 -8.93
N ALA A 32 -1.17 7.77 -10.12
CA ALA A 32 -2.12 6.69 -10.43
C ALA A 32 -1.92 5.44 -9.56
N VAL A 33 -0.68 5.16 -9.13
CA VAL A 33 -0.37 4.03 -8.24
C VAL A 33 -0.86 4.33 -6.82
N GLN A 34 -0.60 5.55 -6.33
CA GLN A 34 -1.07 5.98 -5.00
C GLN A 34 -2.61 5.97 -4.92
N ASP A 35 -3.29 6.44 -5.96
CA ASP A 35 -4.75 6.40 -6.05
C ASP A 35 -5.29 4.97 -6.09
N ALA A 36 -4.64 4.07 -6.84
CA ALA A 36 -5.06 2.67 -6.92
C ALA A 36 -4.92 1.96 -5.55
N VAL A 37 -3.84 2.23 -4.81
CA VAL A 37 -3.63 1.71 -3.46
C VAL A 37 -4.63 2.33 -2.47
N LYS A 38 -4.87 3.64 -2.55
CA LYS A 38 -5.86 4.34 -1.71
C LYS A 38 -7.27 3.81 -1.94
N LYS A 39 -7.66 3.54 -3.18
CA LYS A 39 -8.96 2.92 -3.51
C LYS A 39 -9.08 1.48 -3.01
N LEU A 40 -7.98 0.73 -2.98
CA LEU A 40 -7.98 -0.66 -2.53
C LEU A 40 -8.02 -0.78 -1.01
N ILE A 41 -7.19 -0.01 -0.31
CA ILE A 41 -7.01 -0.11 1.15
C ILE A 41 -7.90 0.88 1.90
N GLY A 42 -8.39 1.93 1.24
CA GLY A 42 -9.22 2.97 1.85
C GLY A 42 -8.46 3.94 2.75
N LYS A 43 -7.14 3.85 2.81
CA LYS A 43 -6.25 4.69 3.64
C LYS A 43 -5.19 5.38 2.78
N GLU A 44 -4.75 6.55 3.23
CA GLU A 44 -3.66 7.27 2.56
C GLU A 44 -2.29 6.65 2.88
N PRO A 45 -1.41 6.53 1.89
CA PRO A 45 -0.06 6.06 2.11
C PRO A 45 0.76 7.06 2.92
N PHE A 46 1.58 6.54 3.83
CA PHE A 46 2.45 7.31 4.69
C PHE A 46 3.65 7.84 3.90
N LYS A 47 3.89 9.15 4.01
CA LYS A 47 4.91 9.88 3.22
C LYS A 47 6.20 10.16 3.99
N GLY A 48 6.32 9.73 5.25
CA GLY A 48 7.47 10.00 6.10
C GLY A 48 8.62 8.99 5.96
N ILE A 49 8.67 8.22 4.87
CA ILE A 49 9.75 7.27 4.57
C ILE A 49 10.46 7.68 3.29
N ASN A 50 11.76 7.44 3.20
CA ASN A 50 12.51 7.57 1.96
C ASN A 50 12.33 6.27 1.15
N PRO A 51 11.58 6.27 0.04
CA PRO A 51 11.24 5.05 -0.69
C PRO A 51 12.43 4.40 -1.41
N ASP A 52 13.60 5.04 -1.41
CA ASP A 52 14.82 4.56 -2.09
C ASP A 52 15.84 3.90 -1.13
N GLU A 53 15.59 3.91 0.19
CA GLU A 53 16.54 3.48 1.24
C GLU A 53 15.99 2.43 2.23
N CYS A 54 14.88 1.74 1.90
CA CYS A 54 14.27 0.70 2.75
C CYS A 54 14.46 -0.71 2.19
#